data_AF-A0A944CRF4-F1
#
_entry.id   AF-A0A944CRF4-F1
#
_cell.length_a   1.000
_cell.length_b   1.000
_cell.length_c   1.000
_cell.angle_alpha   90.00
_cell.angle_beta   90.00
_cell.angle_gamma   90.00
#
_symmetry.space_group_name_H-M   'P 1'
#
loop_
_entity.id
_entity.type
_entity.pdbx_description
1 polymer ?
#
loop_
_entity_poly.entity_id
_entity_poly.type
_entity_poly.pdbx_seq_one_letter_code
_entity_poly.pdbx_strand_id
1 'polypeptide(L)' 'MKELMKQPSSWLPNGINLNLSDQFRPFSFTEELQIRLEELLEKNKENLLNADEKPELAGLLELEKIFSFINAKLAS' A
#
# COMPACT_ATOMS: atom_id res chain seq x y z
N MET A 1 7.14 -18.62 -10.81
CA MET A 1 7.90 -18.02 -9.71
C MET A 1 6.92 -17.35 -8.77
N LYS A 2 7.03 -17.57 -7.45
CA LYS A 2 6.36 -16.69 -6.48
C LYS A 2 7.16 -15.38 -6.56
N GLU A 3 6.60 -14.32 -7.12
CA GLU A 3 7.20 -12.99 -6.98
C GLU A 3 7.43 -12.78 -5.48
N LEU A 4 8.69 -12.56 -5.09
CA LEU A 4 9.01 -12.17 -3.73
C LEU A 4 8.26 -10.85 -3.52
N MET A 5 7.44 -10.75 -2.48
CA MET A 5 6.82 -9.49 -2.05
C MET A 5 7.44 -9.10 -0.73
N LYS A 6 7.73 -7.82 -0.56
CA LYS A 6 8.04 -7.29 0.77
C LYS A 6 6.79 -7.46 1.62
N GLN A 7 6.97 -7.95 2.85
CA GLN A 7 5.81 -8.28 3.70
C GLN A 7 4.95 -7.04 3.96
N PRO A 8 3.65 -7.05 3.61
CA PRO A 8 2.74 -5.93 3.85
C PRO A 8 2.72 -5.44 5.31
N SER A 9 2.84 -6.37 6.26
CA SER A 9 2.88 -6.05 7.69
C SER A 9 4.06 -5.18 8.11
N SER A 10 5.15 -5.14 7.33
CA SER A 10 6.33 -4.35 7.65
C SER A 10 6.09 -2.83 7.65
N TRP A 11 5.04 -2.36 6.97
CA TRP A 11 4.67 -0.94 6.94
C TRP A 11 3.66 -0.55 8.03
N LEU A 12 3.08 -1.51 8.76
CA LEU A 12 2.10 -1.22 9.82
C LEU A 12 2.58 -0.16 10.85
N PRO A 13 3.85 -0.17 11.31
CA PRO A 13 4.26 0.75 12.38
C PRO A 13 4.32 2.23 11.97
N ASN A 14 4.68 2.53 10.72
CA ASN A 14 5.03 3.89 10.29
C ASN A 14 4.42 4.31 8.94
N GLY A 15 3.75 3.41 8.23
CA GLY A 15 3.24 3.63 6.88
C GLY A 15 1.73 3.79 6.79
N ILE A 16 1.04 3.85 7.93
CA ILE A 16 -0.43 3.83 8.00
C ILE A 16 -0.91 4.97 8.88
N ASN A 17 -1.95 5.66 8.39
CA ASN A 17 -2.77 6.54 9.18
C ASN A 17 -4.05 5.81 9.62
N LEU A 18 -4.35 5.90 10.92
CA LEU A 18 -5.64 5.51 11.49
C LEU A 18 -6.40 6.76 11.90
N ASN A 19 -7.44 7.10 11.15
CA ASN A 19 -8.32 8.22 11.46
C ASN A 19 -9.75 7.73 11.70
N LEU A 20 -10.08 7.41 12.95
CA LEU A 20 -11.43 6.96 13.33
C LEU A 20 -12.52 8.01 13.14
N SER A 21 -12.18 9.28 12.91
CA SER A 21 -13.17 10.32 12.58
C SER A 21 -13.60 10.29 11.10
N ASP A 22 -12.80 9.69 10.23
CA ASP A 22 -13.17 9.43 8.83
C ASP A 22 -14.03 8.15 8.79
N GLN A 23 -15.34 8.34 8.68
CA GLN A 23 -16.32 7.25 8.67
C GLN A 23 -16.27 6.40 7.39
N PHE A 24 -15.58 6.86 6.34
CA PHE A 24 -15.51 6.16 5.06
C PHE A 24 -14.17 5.49 4.84
N ARG A 25 -13.07 6.12 5.26
CA ARG A 25 -11.70 5.63 5.07
C ARG A 25 -10.86 5.80 6.33
N PRO A 26 -11.18 5.08 7.42
CA PRO A 26 -10.43 5.15 8.66
C PRO A 26 -8.99 4.64 8.53
N PHE A 27 -8.69 3.76 7.57
CA PHE A 27 -7.33 3.31 7.26
C PHE A 27 -6.86 3.87 5.93
N SER A 28 -5.69 4.49 5.92
CA SER A 28 -5.02 4.98 4.71
C SER A 28 -3.50 4.92 4.87
N PHE A 29 -2.76 5.10 3.77
CA PHE A 29 -1.32 5.28 3.84
C PHE A 29 -0.95 6.63 4.46
N THR A 30 0.27 6.73 4.99
CA THR A 30 0.88 8.05 5.18
C THR A 30 1.15 8.71 3.84
N GLU A 31 1.31 10.04 3.85
CA GLU A 31 1.60 10.80 2.63
C GLU A 31 2.87 10.30 1.95
N GLU A 32 3.91 9.99 2.74
CA GLU A 32 5.18 9.48 2.21
C GLU A 32 5.01 8.12 1.54
N LEU A 33 4.20 7.23 2.13
CA LEU A 33 3.99 5.89 1.57
C LEU A 33 3.06 5.92 0.35
N GLN A 34 2.09 6.84 0.32
CA GLN A 34 1.26 7.11 -0.83
C GLN A 34 2.08 7.64 -2.01
N ILE A 35 2.95 8.63 -1.78
CA ILE A 35 3.86 9.16 -2.80
C ILE A 35 4.77 8.05 -3.32
N ARG A 36 5.33 7.22 -2.43
CA ARG A 36 6.17 6.08 -2.85
C ARG A 36 5.41 5.08 -3.72
N LEU A 37 4.16 4.78 -3.38
CA LEU A 37 3.31 3.91 -4.20
C LEU A 37 3.09 4.50 -5.60
N GLU A 38 2.80 5.79 -5.69
CA GLU A 38 2.59 6.49 -6.96
C GLU A 38 3.84 6.50 -7.84
N GLU A 39 5.02 6.75 -7.27
CA GLU A 39 6.30 6.64 -7.97
C GLU A 39 6.54 5.24 -8.54
N LEU A 40 6.29 4.21 -7.73
CA LEU A 40 6.46 2.81 -8.15
C LEU A 40 5.47 2.44 -9.25
N LEU A 41 4.23 2.92 -9.17
CA LEU A 41 3.22 2.71 -10.21
C LEU A 41 3.63 3.37 -11.54
N GLU A 42 4.19 4.58 -11.50
CA GLU A 42 4.66 5.26 -12.70
C GLU A 42 5.84 4.51 -13.34
N LYS A 43 6.85 4.14 -12.54
CA LYS A 43 7.96 3.30 -13.01
C LYS A 43 7.48 1.95 -13.57
N ASN A 44 6.45 1.36 -12.96
CA ASN A 44 5.89 0.09 -13.44
C ASN A 44 5.27 0.22 -14.83
N LYS A 45 4.55 1.31 -15.12
CA LYS A 45 3.98 1.58 -16.46
C LYS A 45 5.08 1.66 -17.52
N GLU A 46 6.23 2.24 -17.16
CA GLU A 46 7.40 2.37 -18.03
C GLU A 46 8.30 1.11 -18.04
N ASN A 47 7.94 0.06 -17.28
CA ASN A 47 8.77 -1.14 -17.06
C ASN A 47 10.17 -0.85 -16.49
N LEU A 48 10.32 0.22 -15.69
CA LEU A 48 11.57 0.69 -15.11
C LEU A 48 11.82 0.21 -13.66
N LEU A 49 10.96 -0.64 -13.10
CA LEU A 49 11.17 -1.17 -11.75
C LEU A 49 12.43 -2.02 -11.67
N ASN A 50 13.31 -1.69 -10.73
CA ASN A 50 14.46 -2.52 -10.41
C ASN A 50 14.06 -3.75 -9.57
N ALA A 51 15.05 -4.59 -9.22
CA ALA A 51 14.83 -5.85 -8.51
C ALA A 51 14.27 -5.67 -7.08
N ASP A 52 14.53 -4.54 -6.43
CA ASP A 52 14.03 -4.23 -5.08
C ASP A 52 12.66 -3.53 -5.12
N GLU A 53 12.37 -2.82 -6.20
CA GLU A 53 11.12 -2.07 -6.37
C GLU A 53 9.92 -2.97 -6.73
N LYS A 54 10.16 -4.07 -7.45
CA LYS A 54 9.11 -5.07 -7.73
C LYS A 54 8.50 -5.70 -6.47
N PRO A 55 9.29 -6.26 -5.52
CA PRO A 55 8.76 -6.79 -4.27
C PRO A 55 8.12 -5.70 -3.41
N GLU A 56 8.64 -4.47 -3.47
CA GLU A 56 8.09 -3.32 -2.75
C GLU A 56 6.67 -2.98 -3.25
N LEU A 57 6.52 -2.77 -4.57
CA LEU A 57 5.23 -2.46 -5.19
C LEU A 57 4.21 -3.57 -4.92
N ALA A 58 4.61 -4.84 -5.06
CA ALA A 58 3.72 -5.98 -4.79
C ALA A 58 3.20 -5.97 -3.34
N GLY A 59 4.06 -5.64 -2.37
CA GLY A 59 3.69 -5.55 -0.96
C GLY A 59 2.75 -4.37 -0.67
N LEU A 60 2.99 -3.20 -1.27
CA LEU A 60 2.15 -2.02 -1.09
C LEU A 60 0.75 -2.21 -1.70
N LEU A 61 0.66 -2.80 -2.89
CA LEU A 61 -0.63 -3.10 -3.52
C LEU A 61 -1.45 -4.11 -2.71
N GLU A 62 -0.80 -5.08 -2.07
CA GLU A 62 -1.50 -6.01 -1.18
C GLU A 62 -2.01 -5.30 0.08
N LEU A 63 -1.20 -4.40 0.66
CA LEU A 63 -1.61 -3.60 1.80
C LEU A 63 -2.79 -2.67 1.48
N GLU A 64 -2.79 -2.05 0.30
CA GLU A 64 -3.90 -1.20 -0.19
C GLU A 64 -5.21 -1.99 -0.30
N LYS A 65 -5.16 -3.23 -0.79
CA LYS A 65 -6.33 -4.13 -0.85
C LYS A 65 -6.85 -4.47 0.55
N ILE A 66 -5.95 -4.72 1.50
CA ILE A 66 -6.34 -4.99 2.90
C ILE A 66 -7.09 -3.77 3.47
N PHE A 67 -6.59 -2.55 3.27
CA PHE A 67 -7.29 -1.34 3.72
C PHE A 67 -8.63 -1.16 3.02
N SER A 68 -8.68 -1.37 1.72
CA SER A 68 -9.92 -1.29 0.94
C SER A 68 -10.98 -2.25 1.51
N PHE A 69 -10.58 -3.48 1.85
CA PHE A 69 -11.46 -4.45 2.49
C PHE A 69 -11.91 -4.01 3.89
N ILE A 70 -11.00 -3.58 4.76
CA ILE A 70 -11.33 -3.16 6.13
C ILE A 70 -12.23 -1.93 6.11
N ASN A 71 -11.89 -0.90 5.32
CA ASN A 71 -12.70 0.30 5.17
C ASN A 71 -14.10 -0.03 4.66
N ALA A 72 -14.23 -0.91 3.66
CA ALA A 72 -15.54 -1.35 3.17
C ALA A 72 -16.36 -2.09 4.23
N LYS A 73 -15.72 -2.84 5.14
CA LYS A 73 -16.39 -3.52 6.26
C LYS A 73 -16.78 -2.60 7.41
N LEU A 74 -16.11 -1.45 7.55
CA LEU A 74 -16.43 -0.46 8.58
C LEU A 74 -17.48 0.56 8.13
N ALA A 75 -17.56 0.82 6.83
CA ALA A 75 -18.56 1.69 6.23
C ALA A 75 -19.94 1.02 6.03
N SER A 76 -20.07 -0.28 6.36
CA SER A 76 -21.30 -1.07 6.28
C SER A 76 -22.00 -1.23 7.62
#